data_AF-A0A3M6VRX5-F1
#
_entry.id   AF-A0A3M6VRX5-F1
#
_cell.length_a   1.000
_cell.length_b   1.000
_cell.length_c   1.000
_cell.angle_alpha   90.00
_cell.angle_beta   90.00
_cell.angle_gamma   90.00
#
_symmetry.space_group_name_H-M   'P 1'
#
loop_
_entity.id
_entity.type
_entity.pdbx_description
1 polymer ?
#
loop_
_entity_poly.entity_id
_entity_poly.type
_entity_poly.pdbx_seq_one_letter_code
_entity_poly.pdbx_strand_id
1 'polypeptide(L)'
;MKAWKEKWKNSKDETKTLKKFLNDRKPKAFEIESSTKRLQDWLKKEGSLDTLFTVLGLHEAMDRAANGLLISMNLERWNFVMKYLDKTGHYNLKDSLQETLTALCGNEKWATLFLERLVFLRDTTNKDQLKWLHEMRKPEDICDEMKIDKDNLLTGSKLANEWIAYWATYNDLYPQSRTPLNAVVPGFEIAWIQKNLPKGRNYPSQGVQRQIVGDILKSWADAKPPLSPFQVFNHFKNPESPESSVPLSALKNYLNLIKFGMQPDEQSAVKKLKTSLNKLLNVRLRSNPEEIKLFYDRLKALDSKNLFKRKPESPPENARDRQRSRGE
;
A
#
# COMPACT_ATOMS: atom_id res chain seq x y z
N MET A 1 17.49 46.29 3.72
CA MET A 1 17.98 45.32 2.70
C MET A 1 18.89 44.20 3.26
N LYS A 2 19.80 44.46 4.23
CA LYS A 2 20.66 43.41 4.85
C LYS A 2 19.88 42.29 5.57
N ALA A 3 18.87 42.64 6.38
CA ALA A 3 18.03 41.69 7.11
C ALA A 3 17.20 40.72 6.22
N TRP A 4 16.93 41.11 4.97
CA TRP A 4 16.20 40.27 4.01
C TRP A 4 17.10 39.19 3.40
N LYS A 5 18.38 39.53 3.15
CA LYS A 5 19.37 38.59 2.63
C LYS A 5 19.77 37.54 3.68
N GLU A 6 19.79 37.89 4.97
CA GLU A 6 20.02 36.95 6.07
C GLU A 6 18.85 35.99 6.31
N LYS A 7 17.60 36.47 6.31
CA LYS A 7 16.41 35.60 6.39
C LYS A 7 16.31 34.61 5.23
N TRP A 8 16.72 35.02 4.02
CA TRP A 8 16.71 34.14 2.85
C TRP A 8 17.84 33.10 2.87
N LYS A 9 18.98 33.43 3.50
CA LYS A 9 20.11 32.51 3.70
C LYS A 9 19.76 31.44 4.75
N ASN A 10 19.16 31.82 5.87
CA ASN A 10 18.69 30.88 6.90
C ASN A 10 17.57 29.96 6.38
N SER A 11 16.61 30.50 5.62
CA SER A 11 15.53 29.69 5.02
C SER A 11 16.03 28.61 4.05
N LYS A 12 17.16 28.84 3.37
CA LYS A 12 17.80 27.87 2.47
C LYS A 12 18.57 26.78 3.22
N ASP A 13 19.24 27.14 4.32
CA ASP A 13 19.92 26.16 5.16
C ASP A 13 18.94 25.27 5.95
N GLU A 14 17.78 25.80 6.34
CA GLU A 14 16.77 25.00 7.07
C GLU A 14 15.93 24.09 6.14
N THR A 15 15.58 24.55 4.92
CA THR A 15 15.01 23.65 3.88
C THR A 15 16.01 22.57 3.48
N LYS A 16 17.32 22.85 3.52
CA LYS A 16 18.37 21.85 3.33
C LYS A 16 18.40 20.84 4.48
N THR A 17 18.15 21.25 5.72
CA THR A 17 18.03 20.35 6.89
C THR A 17 16.78 19.46 6.83
N LEU A 18 15.62 20.01 6.45
CA LEU A 18 14.39 19.23 6.24
C LEU A 18 14.53 18.26 5.06
N LYS A 19 15.10 18.73 3.94
CA LYS A 19 15.44 17.88 2.80
C LYS A 19 16.44 16.79 3.20
N LYS A 20 17.43 17.07 4.06
CA LYS A 20 18.40 16.10 4.57
C LYS A 20 17.72 15.04 5.45
N PHE A 21 16.95 15.45 6.46
CA PHE A 21 16.17 14.55 7.33
C PHE A 21 15.27 13.59 6.54
N LEU A 22 14.66 14.07 5.45
CA LEU A 22 13.80 13.25 4.60
C LEU A 22 14.56 12.45 3.54
N ASN A 23 15.70 12.96 3.03
CA ASN A 23 16.55 12.24 2.06
C ASN A 23 17.39 11.14 2.72
N ASP A 24 17.71 11.26 4.01
CA ASP A 24 18.37 10.20 4.79
C ASP A 24 17.45 8.96 4.93
N ARG A 25 16.17 9.07 4.55
CA ARG A 25 15.15 7.99 4.56
C ARG A 25 14.91 7.33 3.19
N LYS A 26 15.87 7.36 2.25
CA LYS A 26 15.69 6.90 0.84
C LYS A 26 15.13 5.46 0.70
N PRO A 27 13.99 5.29 0.00
CA PRO A 27 13.57 4.03 -0.61
C PRO A 27 14.19 3.77 -1.98
N LYS A 28 14.54 2.51 -2.26
CA LYS A 28 14.57 1.98 -3.63
C LYS A 28 13.20 1.37 -3.98
N ALA A 29 12.83 1.47 -5.26
CA ALA A 29 11.46 1.51 -5.78
C ALA A 29 10.70 0.17 -5.94
N PHE A 30 9.38 0.18 -5.75
CA PHE A 30 8.34 -0.07 -6.80
C PHE A 30 6.91 0.30 -6.32
N GLU A 31 6.06 0.73 -7.25
CA GLU A 31 4.94 1.67 -7.08
C GLU A 31 3.58 1.08 -6.64
N ILE A 32 3.15 1.45 -5.43
CA ILE A 32 1.97 2.31 -5.18
C ILE A 32 2.59 3.51 -4.45
N GLU A 33 2.32 4.75 -4.88
CA GLU A 33 3.06 5.90 -4.34
C GLU A 33 2.70 6.14 -2.86
N SER A 34 3.55 5.72 -1.94
CA SER A 34 3.37 5.94 -0.50
C SER A 34 3.17 7.42 -0.18
N SER A 35 2.46 7.71 0.91
CA SER A 35 2.38 9.06 1.50
C SER A 35 3.76 9.72 1.70
N THR A 36 4.78 8.96 2.09
CA THR A 36 6.15 9.48 2.30
C THR A 36 6.84 9.91 1.02
N LYS A 37 6.75 9.13 -0.07
CA LYS A 37 7.32 9.49 -1.38
C LYS A 37 6.63 10.74 -1.94
N ARG A 38 5.29 10.79 -1.88
CA ARG A 38 4.50 11.96 -2.28
C ARG A 38 4.95 13.22 -1.51
N LEU A 39 5.16 13.12 -0.19
CA LEU A 39 5.62 14.23 0.64
C LEU A 39 7.02 14.71 0.28
N GLN A 40 7.95 13.79 0.03
CA GLN A 40 9.31 14.12 -0.40
C GLN A 40 9.32 14.86 -1.75
N ASP A 41 8.50 14.41 -2.71
CA ASP A 41 8.45 15.01 -4.03
C ASP A 41 7.75 16.38 -4.03
N TRP A 42 6.73 16.55 -3.18
CA TRP A 42 6.13 17.86 -2.90
C TRP A 42 7.13 18.87 -2.35
N LEU A 43 7.94 18.49 -1.36
CA LEU A 43 8.98 19.36 -0.78
C LEU A 43 10.09 19.71 -1.76
N LYS A 44 10.42 18.84 -2.71
CA LYS A 44 11.40 19.12 -3.77
C LYS A 44 10.87 20.13 -4.79
N LYS A 45 9.57 20.08 -5.07
CA LYS A 45 8.89 20.90 -6.08
C LYS A 45 8.35 22.23 -5.53
N GLU A 46 8.61 22.56 -4.26
CA GLU A 46 8.04 23.74 -3.59
C GLU A 46 6.51 23.80 -3.73
N GLY A 47 5.85 22.65 -3.56
CA GLY A 47 4.40 22.58 -3.75
C GLY A 47 3.63 23.52 -2.80
N SER A 48 2.43 23.94 -3.22
CA SER A 48 1.59 24.82 -2.41
C SER A 48 1.01 24.09 -1.20
N LEU A 49 0.68 24.85 -0.16
CA LEU A 49 0.06 24.34 1.07
C LEU A 49 -1.22 23.55 0.78
N ASP A 50 -2.05 24.01 -0.16
CA ASP A 50 -3.31 23.37 -0.54
C ASP A 50 -3.12 21.93 -1.07
N THR A 51 -1.98 21.65 -1.70
CA THR A 51 -1.69 20.32 -2.25
C THR A 51 -1.13 19.35 -1.19
N LEU A 52 -0.73 19.84 -0.01
CA LEU A 52 -0.16 19.00 1.05
C LEU A 52 -1.17 18.00 1.61
N PHE A 53 -2.45 18.38 1.72
CA PHE A 53 -3.53 17.50 2.16
C PHE A 53 -3.70 16.28 1.22
N THR A 54 -3.60 16.54 -0.08
CA THR A 54 -3.62 15.50 -1.12
C THR A 54 -2.37 14.62 -1.07
N VAL A 55 -1.21 15.25 -0.94
CA VAL A 55 0.11 14.60 -0.89
C VAL A 55 0.24 13.65 0.30
N LEU A 56 -0.25 14.05 1.48
CA LEU A 56 -0.31 13.21 2.66
C LEU A 56 -1.39 12.12 2.56
N GLY A 57 -2.18 12.11 1.49
CA GLY A 57 -3.24 11.13 1.27
C GLY A 57 -4.37 11.25 2.29
N LEU A 58 -4.53 12.40 2.96
CA LEU A 58 -5.56 12.59 3.99
C LEU A 58 -6.97 12.50 3.38
N HIS A 59 -7.16 13.07 2.19
CA HIS A 59 -8.39 12.94 1.40
C HIS A 59 -8.77 11.47 1.07
N GLU A 60 -7.79 10.64 0.69
CA GLU A 60 -8.00 9.21 0.40
C GLU A 60 -8.16 8.36 1.69
N ALA A 61 -7.52 8.79 2.78
CA ALA A 61 -7.59 8.11 4.06
C ALA A 61 -8.98 8.23 4.70
N MET A 62 -9.72 9.29 4.39
CA MET A 62 -11.09 9.51 4.86
C MET A 62 -12.11 8.53 4.24
N ASP A 63 -11.87 8.07 3.00
CA ASP A 63 -12.67 7.01 2.36
C ASP A 63 -12.29 5.59 2.84
N ARG A 64 -11.23 5.48 3.65
CA ARG A 64 -10.83 4.26 4.36
C ARG A 64 -11.16 4.42 5.83
N ALA A 65 -12.44 4.27 6.18
CA ALA A 65 -12.96 4.32 7.55
C ALA A 65 -12.21 3.44 8.61
N ALA A 66 -11.26 2.59 8.19
CA ALA A 66 -10.44 1.73 9.05
C ALA A 66 -9.02 2.25 9.38
N ASN A 67 -8.59 3.40 8.84
CA ASN A 67 -7.17 3.82 8.90
C ASN A 67 -6.89 4.94 9.92
N GLY A 68 -7.50 4.88 11.11
CA GLY A 68 -7.33 5.90 12.16
C GLY A 68 -5.86 6.17 12.50
N LEU A 69 -5.05 5.12 12.65
CA LEU A 69 -3.61 5.24 12.93
C LEU A 69 -2.84 5.96 11.80
N LEU A 70 -3.13 5.64 10.53
CA LEU A 70 -2.52 6.30 9.38
C LEU A 70 -2.93 7.78 9.29
N ILE A 71 -4.20 8.08 9.53
CA ILE A 71 -4.72 9.46 9.57
C ILE A 71 -3.98 10.25 10.64
N SER A 72 -3.89 9.71 11.86
CA SER A 72 -3.20 10.38 12.97
C SER A 72 -1.74 10.67 12.67
N MET A 73 -1.00 9.71 12.12
CA MET A 73 0.39 9.94 11.71
C MET A 73 0.52 11.02 10.63
N ASN A 74 -0.38 11.04 9.65
CA ASN A 74 -0.35 12.06 8.60
C ASN A 74 -0.76 13.44 9.14
N LEU A 75 -1.67 13.52 10.11
CA LEU A 75 -2.00 14.75 10.83
C LEU A 75 -0.81 15.26 11.66
N GLU A 76 -0.05 14.39 12.32
CA GLU A 76 1.16 14.79 13.06
C GLU A 76 2.26 15.32 12.13
N ARG A 77 2.44 14.66 10.97
CA ARG A 77 3.36 15.14 9.93
C ARG A 77 2.94 16.50 9.40
N TRP A 78 1.65 16.69 9.16
CA TRP A 78 1.11 17.97 8.73
C TRP A 78 1.34 19.04 9.79
N ASN A 79 0.96 18.78 11.05
CA ASN A 79 1.15 19.66 12.20
C ASN A 79 2.61 20.13 12.31
N PHE A 80 3.55 19.19 12.19
CA PHE A 80 4.99 19.49 12.21
C PHE A 80 5.40 20.42 11.06
N VAL A 81 5.00 20.11 9.82
CA VAL A 81 5.35 20.91 8.64
C VAL A 81 4.74 22.32 8.72
N MET A 82 3.48 22.46 9.12
CA MET A 82 2.84 23.77 9.19
C MET A 82 3.40 24.63 10.30
N LYS A 83 3.64 24.05 11.49
CA LYS A 83 4.31 24.77 12.57
C LYS A 83 5.67 25.29 12.15
N TYR A 84 6.38 24.51 11.33
CA TYR A 84 7.67 24.90 10.79
C TYR A 84 7.56 26.00 9.71
N LEU A 85 6.54 25.94 8.85
CA LEU A 85 6.31 26.95 7.81
C LEU A 85 5.73 28.26 8.38
N ASP A 86 5.02 28.20 9.51
CA ASP A 86 4.52 29.36 10.20
C ASP A 86 5.65 30.13 10.89
N LYS A 87 6.10 31.19 10.24
CA LYS A 87 7.14 32.10 10.75
C LYS A 87 6.61 33.12 11.77
N THR A 88 5.31 33.11 12.04
CA THR A 88 4.65 34.08 12.94
C THR A 88 4.55 33.55 14.38
N GLY A 89 4.62 32.23 14.57
CA GLY A 89 4.49 31.59 15.88
C GLY A 89 3.04 31.51 16.40
N HIS A 90 2.06 31.87 15.56
CA HIS A 90 0.63 31.84 15.89
C HIS A 90 -0.07 30.58 15.37
N TYR A 91 0.68 29.58 14.93
CA TYR A 91 0.14 28.37 14.35
C TYR A 91 -0.82 27.62 15.27
N ASN A 92 -2.05 27.46 14.80
CA ASN A 92 -3.06 26.59 15.36
C ASN A 92 -3.42 25.52 14.33
N LEU A 93 -3.20 24.25 14.70
CA LEU A 93 -3.50 23.12 13.83
C LEU A 93 -4.97 23.06 13.44
N LYS A 94 -5.89 23.34 14.37
CA LYS A 94 -7.33 23.26 14.13
C LYS A 94 -7.78 24.31 13.13
N ASP A 95 -7.30 25.54 13.27
CA ASP A 95 -7.65 26.65 12.38
C ASP A 95 -7.09 26.43 10.98
N SER A 96 -5.81 26.02 10.88
CA SER A 96 -5.16 25.71 9.61
C SER A 96 -5.82 24.53 8.88
N LEU A 97 -6.25 23.50 9.64
CA LEU A 97 -7.04 22.40 9.10
C LEU A 97 -8.40 22.86 8.59
N GLN A 98 -9.12 23.67 9.38
CA GLN A 98 -10.44 24.17 9.04
C GLN A 98 -10.41 24.98 7.74
N GLU A 99 -9.43 25.86 7.59
CA GLU A 99 -9.23 26.67 6.39
C GLU A 99 -9.04 25.77 5.15
N THR A 100 -8.13 24.79 5.25
CA THR A 100 -7.85 23.84 4.17
C THR A 100 -9.08 23.01 3.80
N LEU A 101 -9.80 22.48 4.80
CA LEU A 101 -11.01 21.69 4.59
C LEU A 101 -12.13 22.54 3.98
N THR A 102 -12.25 23.81 4.38
CA THR A 102 -13.26 24.73 3.83
C THR A 102 -12.99 24.98 2.34
N ALA A 103 -11.73 25.20 1.97
CA ALA A 103 -11.32 25.35 0.57
C ALA A 103 -11.62 24.08 -0.25
N LEU A 104 -11.36 22.89 0.30
CA LEU A 104 -11.59 21.61 -0.39
C LEU A 104 -13.08 21.24 -0.50
N CYS A 105 -13.85 21.43 0.56
CA CYS A 105 -15.25 21.06 0.59
C CYS A 105 -16.15 22.10 -0.09
N GLY A 106 -15.67 23.34 -0.27
CA GLY A 106 -16.46 24.48 -0.75
C GLY A 106 -17.62 24.83 0.19
N ASN A 107 -17.62 24.29 1.41
CA ASN A 107 -18.72 24.38 2.36
C ASN A 107 -18.22 24.23 3.80
N GLU A 108 -18.43 25.27 4.59
CA GLU A 108 -17.95 25.36 5.97
C GLU A 108 -18.57 24.31 6.91
N LYS A 109 -19.85 23.96 6.73
CA LYS A 109 -20.51 22.93 7.56
C LYS A 109 -19.86 21.56 7.35
N TRP A 110 -19.57 21.20 6.10
CA TRP A 110 -18.88 19.95 5.78
C TRP A 110 -17.44 19.95 6.31
N ALA A 111 -16.72 21.07 6.15
CA ALA A 111 -15.37 21.22 6.68
C ALA A 111 -15.31 21.01 8.19
N THR A 112 -16.24 21.59 8.94
CA THR A 112 -16.32 21.43 10.41
C THR A 112 -16.57 19.98 10.82
N LEU A 113 -17.49 19.28 10.17
CA LEU A 113 -17.76 17.86 10.47
C LEU A 113 -16.52 16.98 10.20
N PHE A 114 -15.80 17.25 9.11
CA PHE A 114 -14.57 16.54 8.82
C PHE A 114 -13.46 16.85 9.81
N LEU A 115 -13.32 18.12 10.21
CA LEU A 115 -12.35 18.53 11.21
C LEU A 115 -12.58 17.83 12.55
N GLU A 116 -13.82 17.83 13.04
CA GLU A 116 -14.19 17.14 14.27
C GLU A 116 -13.82 15.66 14.21
N ARG A 117 -14.08 15.01 13.07
CA ARG A 117 -13.72 13.60 12.88
C ARG A 117 -12.21 13.37 12.87
N LEU A 118 -11.44 14.21 12.18
CA LEU A 118 -9.98 14.09 12.10
C LEU A 118 -9.32 14.33 13.46
N VAL A 119 -9.78 15.34 14.20
CA VAL A 119 -9.31 15.62 15.57
C VAL A 119 -9.65 14.47 16.52
N PHE A 120 -10.88 13.96 16.47
CA PHE A 120 -11.28 12.80 17.26
C PHE A 120 -10.38 11.58 16.99
N LEU A 121 -10.12 11.27 15.71
CA LEU A 121 -9.25 10.16 15.34
C LEU A 121 -7.83 10.35 15.89
N ARG A 122 -7.26 11.56 15.75
CA ARG A 122 -5.96 11.91 16.30
C ARG A 122 -5.91 11.66 17.81
N ASP A 123 -6.89 12.19 18.54
CA ASP A 123 -6.87 12.20 20.01
C ASP A 123 -7.19 10.83 20.63
N THR A 124 -7.92 9.98 19.90
CA THR A 124 -8.25 8.61 20.34
C THR A 124 -7.28 7.53 19.87
N THR A 125 -6.28 7.90 19.07
CA THR A 125 -5.29 6.94 18.57
C THR A 125 -4.36 6.46 19.69
N ASN A 126 -4.01 5.18 19.66
CA ASN A 126 -3.09 4.58 20.61
C ASN A 126 -1.70 5.24 20.53
N LYS A 127 -1.27 5.86 21.63
CA LYS A 127 0.00 6.58 21.75
C LYS A 127 1.22 5.66 21.60
N ASP A 128 1.14 4.42 22.05
CA ASP A 128 2.23 3.46 21.91
C ASP A 128 2.43 3.10 20.44
N GLN A 129 1.34 2.88 19.70
CA GLN A 129 1.42 2.63 18.25
C GLN A 129 1.99 3.82 17.49
N LEU A 130 1.59 5.05 17.85
CA LEU A 130 2.18 6.26 17.27
C LEU A 130 3.68 6.34 17.57
N LYS A 131 4.06 6.09 18.82
CA LYS A 131 5.47 6.06 19.24
C LYS A 131 6.27 5.03 18.42
N TRP A 132 5.78 3.80 18.28
CA TRP A 132 6.42 2.77 17.47
C TRP A 132 6.56 3.19 16.00
N LEU A 133 5.59 3.91 15.44
CA LEU A 133 5.68 4.44 14.07
C LEU A 133 6.70 5.57 13.95
N HIS A 134 6.82 6.46 14.94
CA HIS A 134 7.86 7.50 14.99
C HIS A 134 9.27 6.91 15.07
N GLU A 135 9.42 5.87 15.89
CA GLU A 135 10.67 5.13 16.08
C GLU A 135 10.96 4.16 14.94
N MET A 136 10.05 4.03 13.97
CA MET A 136 10.14 3.08 12.85
C MET A 136 10.42 1.63 13.27
N ARG A 137 9.87 1.23 14.42
CA ARG A 137 10.01 -0.13 14.91
C ARG A 137 9.46 -1.12 13.88
N LYS A 138 10.16 -2.23 13.67
CA LYS A 138 9.74 -3.13 12.60
C LYS A 138 8.51 -3.93 13.03
N PRO A 139 7.58 -4.25 12.10
CA PRO A 139 6.40 -5.03 12.46
C PRO A 139 6.70 -6.37 13.12
N GLU A 140 7.83 -7.01 12.79
CA GLU A 140 8.31 -8.26 13.40
C GLU A 140 8.59 -8.05 14.89
N ASP A 141 9.38 -7.03 15.24
CA ASP A 141 9.74 -6.72 16.63
C ASP A 141 8.49 -6.42 17.48
N ILE A 142 7.51 -5.74 16.90
CA ILE A 142 6.24 -5.43 17.58
C ILE A 142 5.36 -6.67 17.71
N CYS A 143 5.36 -7.57 16.73
CA CYS A 143 4.63 -8.84 16.80
C CYS A 143 5.11 -9.67 18.00
N ASP A 144 6.44 -9.76 18.14
CA ASP A 144 7.11 -10.47 19.22
C ASP A 144 6.86 -9.81 20.59
N GLU A 145 6.96 -8.49 20.67
CA GLU A 145 6.68 -7.73 21.89
C GLU A 145 5.23 -7.87 22.36
N MET A 146 4.27 -7.81 21.42
CA MET A 146 2.86 -8.04 21.71
C MET A 146 2.53 -9.52 21.99
N LYS A 147 3.51 -10.42 21.84
CA LYS A 147 3.38 -11.88 22.01
C LYS A 147 2.24 -12.45 21.17
N ILE A 148 2.10 -11.96 19.94
CA ILE A 148 1.04 -12.37 19.04
C ILE A 148 1.49 -13.63 18.31
N ASP A 149 0.89 -14.76 18.69
CA ASP A 149 1.04 -16.00 17.93
C ASP A 149 0.18 -16.03 16.64
N LYS A 150 0.48 -17.01 15.79
CA LYS A 150 -0.20 -17.22 14.51
C LYS A 150 -1.69 -17.50 14.69
N ASP A 151 -2.08 -18.23 15.72
CA ASP A 151 -3.48 -18.58 15.94
C ASP A 151 -4.32 -17.36 16.34
N ASN A 152 -3.75 -16.45 17.14
CA ASN A 152 -4.33 -15.17 17.51
C ASN A 152 -4.54 -14.25 16.30
N LEU A 153 -3.61 -14.24 15.35
CA LEU A 153 -3.77 -13.51 14.09
C LEU A 153 -4.90 -14.09 13.23
N LEU A 154 -4.99 -15.41 13.21
CA LEU A 154 -6.02 -16.12 12.46
C LEU A 154 -7.41 -15.98 13.08
N THR A 155 -7.53 -15.88 14.40
CA THR A 155 -8.82 -15.66 15.10
C THR A 155 -9.29 -14.20 15.04
N GLY A 156 -8.42 -13.26 14.68
CA GLY A 156 -8.77 -11.84 14.65
C GLY A 156 -9.00 -11.26 16.05
N SER A 157 -8.20 -11.71 17.03
CA SER A 157 -8.21 -11.14 18.39
C SER A 157 -7.99 -9.62 18.35
N LYS A 158 -8.37 -8.92 19.43
CA LYS A 158 -8.17 -7.47 19.52
C LYS A 158 -6.70 -7.08 19.28
N LEU A 159 -5.76 -7.76 19.94
CA LEU A 159 -4.32 -7.56 19.78
C LEU A 159 -3.85 -7.84 18.34
N ALA A 160 -4.36 -8.91 17.72
CA ALA A 160 -4.06 -9.20 16.33
C ALA A 160 -4.51 -8.08 15.38
N ASN A 161 -5.73 -7.56 15.55
CA ASN A 161 -6.25 -6.48 14.72
C ASN A 161 -5.45 -5.18 14.94
N GLU A 162 -5.04 -4.90 16.18
CA GLU A 162 -4.17 -3.77 16.51
C GLU A 162 -2.81 -3.88 15.83
N TRP A 163 -2.18 -5.05 15.87
CA TRP A 163 -0.90 -5.28 15.20
C TRP A 163 -1.02 -5.26 13.67
N ILE A 164 -2.07 -5.86 13.09
CA ILE A 164 -2.30 -5.80 11.65
C ILE A 164 -2.50 -4.35 11.20
N ALA A 165 -3.25 -3.55 11.97
CA ALA A 165 -3.42 -2.11 11.68
C ALA A 165 -2.07 -1.37 11.76
N TYR A 166 -1.22 -1.70 12.73
CA TYR A 166 0.14 -1.18 12.82
C TYR A 166 0.98 -1.56 11.60
N TRP A 167 1.07 -2.86 11.26
CA TRP A 167 1.81 -3.38 10.12
C TRP A 167 1.36 -2.74 8.79
N ALA A 168 0.04 -2.64 8.56
CA ALA A 168 -0.51 -2.02 7.36
C ALA A 168 -0.14 -0.53 7.29
N THR A 169 -0.23 0.18 8.41
CA THR A 169 0.15 1.60 8.51
C THR A 169 1.66 1.79 8.30
N TYR A 170 2.48 0.91 8.89
CA TYR A 170 3.93 0.92 8.72
C TYR A 170 4.33 0.75 7.25
N ASN A 171 3.74 -0.24 6.57
CA ASN A 171 4.01 -0.53 5.17
C ASN A 171 3.56 0.59 4.21
N ASP A 172 2.50 1.33 4.55
CA ASP A 172 2.06 2.51 3.79
C ASP A 172 3.02 3.69 3.99
N LEU A 173 3.45 3.93 5.23
CA LEU A 173 4.34 5.03 5.58
C LEU A 173 5.80 4.78 5.15
N TYR A 174 6.25 3.53 5.11
CA TYR A 174 7.65 3.16 4.91
C TYR A 174 7.81 2.09 3.82
N PRO A 175 7.47 2.39 2.55
CA PRO A 175 7.51 1.40 1.47
C PRO A 175 8.90 0.79 1.22
N GLN A 176 9.99 1.48 1.61
CA GLN A 176 11.35 0.95 1.56
C GLN A 176 11.60 -0.23 2.49
N SER A 177 10.89 -0.23 3.62
CA SER A 177 10.99 -1.22 4.68
C SER A 177 9.76 -2.12 4.66
N ARG A 178 9.03 -2.13 3.56
CA ARG A 178 7.79 -2.89 3.44
C ARG A 178 8.10 -4.37 3.60
N THR A 179 7.50 -4.98 4.61
CA THR A 179 7.59 -6.43 4.80
C THR A 179 6.25 -7.08 4.47
N PRO A 180 6.19 -8.07 3.56
CA PRO A 180 4.97 -8.85 3.36
C PRO A 180 4.62 -9.59 4.64
N LEU A 181 3.32 -9.80 4.89
CA LEU A 181 2.87 -10.40 6.15
C LEU A 181 3.45 -11.81 6.37
N ASN A 182 3.65 -12.58 5.28
CA ASN A 182 4.25 -13.91 5.34
C ASN A 182 5.73 -13.92 5.78
N ALA A 183 6.45 -12.80 5.61
CA ALA A 183 7.83 -12.70 6.09
C ALA A 183 7.89 -12.42 7.60
N VAL A 184 6.85 -11.80 8.16
CA VAL A 184 6.69 -11.65 9.61
C VAL A 184 6.18 -12.94 10.24
N VAL A 185 5.14 -13.54 9.63
CA VAL A 185 4.48 -14.74 10.16
C VAL A 185 4.37 -15.79 9.05
N PRO A 186 5.34 -16.72 8.95
CA PRO A 186 5.37 -17.73 7.91
C PRO A 186 4.11 -18.60 7.82
N GLY A 187 3.61 -18.73 6.60
CA GLY A 187 2.40 -19.47 6.27
C GLY A 187 1.11 -18.81 6.76
N PHE A 188 1.15 -17.53 7.17
CA PHE A 188 -0.05 -16.80 7.58
C PHE A 188 -1.00 -16.58 6.40
N GLU A 189 -0.51 -16.16 5.23
CA GLU A 189 -1.36 -15.71 4.12
C GLU A 189 -2.37 -16.78 3.69
N ILE A 190 -1.90 -18.01 3.48
CA ILE A 190 -2.73 -19.15 3.09
C ILE A 190 -3.70 -19.53 4.21
N ALA A 191 -3.23 -19.62 5.45
CA ALA A 191 -4.07 -19.95 6.59
C ALA A 191 -5.16 -18.89 6.82
N TRP A 192 -4.84 -17.61 6.62
CA TRP A 192 -5.79 -16.51 6.76
C TRP A 192 -6.85 -16.55 5.67
N ILE A 193 -6.44 -16.77 4.41
CA ILE A 193 -7.37 -16.97 3.29
C ILE A 193 -8.33 -18.12 3.62
N GLN A 194 -7.81 -19.29 3.99
CA GLN A 194 -8.62 -20.47 4.30
C GLN A 194 -9.56 -20.29 5.50
N LYS A 195 -9.18 -19.49 6.49
CA LYS A 195 -10.01 -19.31 7.69
C LYS A 195 -11.06 -18.18 7.54
N ASN A 196 -10.72 -17.12 6.83
CA ASN A 196 -11.50 -15.87 6.83
C ASN A 196 -12.33 -15.65 5.55
N LEU A 197 -11.92 -16.22 4.41
CA LEU A 197 -12.63 -15.99 3.14
C LEU A 197 -13.69 -17.05 2.81
N PRO A 198 -13.52 -18.35 3.12
CA PRO A 198 -14.54 -19.39 2.96
C PRO A 198 -15.89 -19.08 3.59
N LYS A 199 -15.92 -18.34 4.71
CA LYS A 199 -17.14 -17.97 5.44
C LYS A 199 -17.89 -16.79 4.81
N GLY A 200 -17.26 -16.06 3.90
CA GLY A 200 -17.85 -14.89 3.23
C GLY A 200 -18.38 -15.22 1.84
N ARG A 201 -19.62 -14.81 1.53
CA ARG A 201 -20.10 -14.80 0.12
C ARG A 201 -19.39 -13.76 -0.73
N ASN A 202 -18.76 -12.76 -0.10
CA ASN A 202 -18.27 -11.54 -0.74
C ASN A 202 -16.78 -11.33 -0.49
N TYR A 203 -16.09 -10.87 -1.53
CA TYR A 203 -14.70 -10.45 -1.44
C TYR A 203 -14.56 -9.19 -0.57
N PRO A 204 -13.56 -9.10 0.33
CA PRO A 204 -13.39 -7.91 1.17
C PRO A 204 -13.20 -6.65 0.32
N SER A 205 -14.13 -5.71 0.41
CA SER A 205 -14.13 -4.48 -0.38
C SER A 205 -13.58 -3.28 0.39
N GLN A 206 -13.52 -3.35 1.72
CA GLN A 206 -13.11 -2.27 2.60
C GLN A 206 -12.40 -2.79 3.86
N GLY A 207 -11.79 -1.87 4.59
CA GLY A 207 -11.17 -2.13 5.89
C GLY A 207 -9.87 -2.95 5.85
N VAL A 208 -9.48 -3.41 7.04
CA VAL A 208 -8.24 -4.18 7.26
C VAL A 208 -8.21 -5.48 6.45
N GLN A 209 -9.34 -6.18 6.33
CA GLN A 209 -9.40 -7.43 5.56
C GLN A 209 -9.10 -7.20 4.07
N ARG A 210 -9.61 -6.13 3.46
CA ARG A 210 -9.28 -5.75 2.07
C ARG A 210 -7.78 -5.46 1.94
N GLN A 211 -7.18 -4.81 2.93
CA GLN A 211 -5.75 -4.50 2.92
C GLN A 211 -4.89 -5.76 3.00
N ILE A 212 -5.19 -6.68 3.94
CA ILE A 212 -4.53 -7.98 4.05
C ILE A 212 -4.58 -8.70 2.69
N VAL A 213 -5.76 -8.83 2.09
CA VAL A 213 -5.89 -9.51 0.80
C VAL A 213 -5.12 -8.77 -0.30
N GLY A 214 -5.19 -7.44 -0.35
CA GLY A 214 -4.44 -6.64 -1.32
C GLY A 214 -2.93 -6.85 -1.22
N ASP A 215 -2.41 -6.94 0.00
CA ASP A 215 -0.99 -7.14 0.27
C ASP A 215 -0.54 -8.58 -0.01
N ILE A 216 -1.38 -9.59 0.26
CA ILE A 216 -1.14 -10.97 -0.18
C ILE A 216 -1.06 -11.05 -1.70
N LEU A 217 -2.03 -10.46 -2.41
CA LEU A 217 -2.02 -10.48 -3.87
C LEU A 217 -0.80 -9.75 -4.44
N LYS A 218 -0.35 -8.68 -3.77
CA LYS A 218 0.85 -7.96 -4.16
C LYS A 218 2.13 -8.76 -3.87
N SER A 219 2.24 -9.41 -2.72
CA SER A 219 3.40 -10.27 -2.39
C SER A 219 3.56 -11.40 -3.42
N TRP A 220 2.43 -12.00 -3.85
CA TRP A 220 2.43 -13.03 -4.88
C TRP A 220 2.77 -12.51 -6.28
N ALA A 221 2.39 -11.28 -6.59
CA ALA A 221 2.69 -10.62 -7.86
C ALA A 221 4.17 -10.21 -7.94
N ASP A 222 4.76 -9.79 -6.82
CA ASP A 222 6.14 -9.33 -6.70
C ASP A 222 7.14 -10.50 -6.51
N ALA A 223 6.65 -11.71 -6.23
CA ALA A 223 7.47 -12.91 -6.11
C ALA A 223 8.28 -13.19 -7.38
N LYS A 224 9.39 -13.93 -7.25
CA LYS A 224 10.29 -14.27 -8.36
C LYS A 224 10.46 -15.80 -8.44
N PRO A 225 9.71 -16.51 -9.31
CA PRO A 225 8.67 -16.01 -10.21
C PRO A 225 7.35 -15.64 -9.48
N PRO A 226 6.50 -14.77 -10.06
CA PRO A 226 5.15 -14.54 -9.58
C PRO A 226 4.30 -15.81 -9.62
N LEU A 227 3.29 -15.89 -8.77
CA LEU A 227 2.34 -17.00 -8.80
C LEU A 227 1.56 -17.01 -10.12
N SER A 228 1.23 -18.20 -10.61
CA SER A 228 0.38 -18.31 -11.80
C SER A 228 -1.05 -17.86 -11.48
N PRO A 229 -1.78 -17.28 -12.46
CA PRO A 229 -3.21 -16.97 -12.30
C PRO A 229 -4.05 -18.17 -11.81
N PHE A 230 -3.68 -19.39 -12.21
CA PHE A 230 -4.32 -20.63 -11.79
C PHE A 230 -4.07 -20.93 -10.30
N GLN A 231 -2.83 -20.78 -9.81
CA GLN A 231 -2.49 -20.92 -8.40
C GLN A 231 -3.25 -19.90 -7.54
N VAL A 232 -3.28 -18.63 -7.95
CA VAL A 232 -4.04 -17.59 -7.24
C VAL A 232 -5.52 -17.95 -7.17
N PHE A 233 -6.13 -18.37 -8.27
CA PHE A 233 -7.53 -18.79 -8.27
C PHE A 233 -7.78 -19.95 -7.29
N ASN A 234 -6.91 -20.94 -7.27
CA ASN A 234 -7.05 -22.11 -6.41
C ASN A 234 -6.86 -21.80 -4.92
N HIS A 235 -5.97 -20.88 -4.54
CA HIS A 235 -5.81 -20.49 -3.13
C HIS A 235 -7.08 -19.90 -2.52
N PHE A 236 -7.89 -19.21 -3.33
CA PHE A 236 -9.16 -18.63 -2.88
C PHE A 236 -10.37 -19.55 -3.08
N LYS A 237 -10.20 -20.67 -3.80
CA LYS A 237 -11.28 -21.62 -4.09
C LYS A 237 -11.72 -22.33 -2.80
N ASN A 238 -12.98 -22.17 -2.44
CA ASN A 238 -13.59 -22.91 -1.34
C ASN A 238 -14.43 -24.08 -1.91
N PRO A 239 -14.10 -25.36 -1.60
CA PRO A 239 -14.90 -26.50 -2.02
C PRO A 239 -16.33 -26.48 -1.45
N GLU A 240 -16.53 -25.87 -0.28
CA GLU A 240 -17.84 -25.76 0.38
C GLU A 240 -18.72 -24.65 -0.21
N SER A 241 -18.17 -23.78 -1.06
CA SER A 241 -18.90 -22.68 -1.71
C SER A 241 -18.48 -22.51 -3.17
N PRO A 242 -18.86 -23.45 -4.06
CA PRO A 242 -18.46 -23.43 -5.46
C PRO A 242 -19.03 -22.22 -6.23
N GLU A 243 -20.11 -21.60 -5.73
CA GLU A 243 -20.74 -20.41 -6.32
C GLU A 243 -20.07 -19.09 -5.93
N SER A 244 -19.07 -19.14 -5.03
CA SER A 244 -18.44 -17.95 -4.48
C SER A 244 -17.80 -17.07 -5.56
N SER A 245 -18.05 -15.76 -5.46
CA SER A 245 -17.40 -14.76 -6.32
C SER A 245 -15.99 -14.39 -5.86
N VAL A 246 -15.58 -14.87 -4.68
CA VAL A 246 -14.30 -14.52 -4.05
C VAL A 246 -13.09 -14.91 -4.92
N PRO A 247 -12.98 -16.13 -5.47
CA PRO A 247 -11.86 -16.50 -6.33
C PRO A 247 -11.78 -15.66 -7.59
N LEU A 248 -12.93 -15.34 -8.19
CA LEU A 248 -13.01 -14.49 -9.39
C LEU A 248 -12.58 -13.05 -9.09
N SER A 249 -12.98 -12.52 -7.95
CA SER A 249 -12.63 -11.15 -7.51
C SER A 249 -11.14 -11.05 -7.16
N ALA A 250 -10.60 -12.04 -6.44
CA ALA A 250 -9.18 -12.14 -6.13
C ALA A 250 -8.34 -12.19 -7.41
N LEU A 251 -8.72 -13.07 -8.34
CA LEU A 251 -8.07 -13.20 -9.63
C LEU A 251 -8.13 -11.88 -10.43
N LYS A 252 -9.27 -11.18 -10.44
CA LYS A 252 -9.40 -9.88 -11.12
C LYS A 252 -8.40 -8.87 -10.60
N ASN A 253 -8.28 -8.76 -9.28
CA ASN A 253 -7.37 -7.84 -8.61
C ASN A 253 -5.92 -8.23 -8.87
N TYR A 254 -5.58 -9.52 -8.73
CA TYR A 254 -4.26 -10.04 -9.02
C TYR A 254 -3.80 -9.74 -10.44
N LEU A 255 -4.65 -10.03 -11.44
CA LEU A 255 -4.34 -9.76 -12.84
C LEU A 255 -4.13 -8.27 -13.14
N ASN A 256 -4.60 -7.35 -12.29
CA ASN A 256 -4.32 -5.92 -12.43
C ASN A 256 -2.94 -5.54 -11.88
N LEU A 257 -2.39 -6.28 -10.92
CA LEU A 257 -1.07 -6.06 -10.35
C LEU A 257 0.03 -6.54 -11.30
N ILE A 258 -0.11 -7.75 -11.85
CA ILE A 258 0.92 -8.36 -12.70
C ILE A 258 1.00 -7.79 -14.13
N LYS A 259 0.23 -6.74 -14.48
CA LYS A 259 0.22 -6.16 -15.84
C LYS A 259 1.58 -5.62 -16.28
N PHE A 260 2.46 -5.28 -15.33
CA PHE A 260 3.74 -4.64 -15.62
C PHE A 260 4.83 -5.69 -15.84
N GLY A 261 5.47 -5.65 -17.01
CA GLY A 261 6.60 -6.52 -17.36
C GLY A 261 6.26 -7.82 -18.11
N MET A 262 5.00 -8.03 -18.49
CA MET A 262 4.57 -9.16 -19.33
C MET A 262 4.98 -8.98 -20.79
N GLN A 263 5.36 -10.07 -21.46
CA GLN A 263 5.57 -10.07 -22.90
C GLN A 263 4.24 -9.87 -23.67
N PRO A 264 4.25 -9.36 -24.91
CA PRO A 264 3.03 -9.03 -25.65
C PRO A 264 2.04 -10.20 -25.82
N ASP A 265 2.54 -11.43 -25.99
CA ASP A 265 1.72 -12.63 -26.12
C ASP A 265 1.05 -13.01 -24.78
N GLU A 266 1.75 -12.81 -23.67
CA GLU A 266 1.23 -12.99 -22.31
C GLU A 266 0.15 -11.95 -22.00
N GLN A 267 0.37 -10.69 -22.38
CA GLN A 267 -0.62 -9.63 -22.25
C GLN A 267 -1.90 -9.95 -23.01
N SER A 268 -1.78 -10.49 -24.23
CA SER A 268 -2.92 -10.92 -25.04
C SER A 268 -3.70 -12.06 -24.36
N ALA A 269 -3.00 -13.05 -23.81
CA ALA A 269 -3.62 -14.16 -23.10
C ALA A 269 -4.32 -13.70 -21.79
N VAL A 270 -3.68 -12.81 -21.02
CA VAL A 270 -4.27 -12.20 -19.82
C VAL A 270 -5.49 -11.34 -20.17
N LYS A 271 -5.46 -10.61 -21.28
CA LYS A 271 -6.62 -9.84 -21.76
C LYS A 271 -7.80 -10.75 -22.06
N LYS A 272 -7.57 -11.87 -22.76
CA LYS A 272 -8.60 -12.89 -23.03
C LYS A 272 -9.17 -13.49 -21.74
N LEU A 273 -8.31 -13.80 -20.75
CA LEU A 273 -8.75 -14.29 -19.44
C LEU A 273 -9.63 -13.25 -18.73
N LYS A 274 -9.23 -11.96 -18.73
CA LYS A 274 -10.03 -10.87 -18.13
C LYS A 274 -11.40 -10.72 -18.75
N THR A 275 -11.52 -10.88 -20.08
CA THR A 275 -12.81 -10.84 -20.75
C THR A 275 -13.72 -11.98 -20.27
N SER A 276 -13.21 -13.22 -20.21
CA SER A 276 -13.98 -14.35 -19.65
C SER A 276 -14.32 -14.15 -18.18
N LEU A 277 -13.38 -13.63 -17.39
CA LEU A 277 -13.58 -13.34 -15.97
C LEU A 277 -14.70 -12.33 -15.76
N ASN A 278 -14.73 -11.24 -16.53
CA ASN A 278 -15.78 -10.23 -16.43
C ASN A 278 -17.16 -10.79 -16.81
N LYS A 279 -17.22 -11.71 -17.79
CA LYS A 279 -18.46 -12.43 -18.10
C LYS A 279 -18.91 -13.29 -16.91
N LEU A 280 -18.02 -14.07 -16.30
CA LEU A 280 -18.37 -14.92 -15.14
C LEU A 280 -18.65 -14.13 -13.86
N LEU A 281 -18.17 -12.89 -13.73
CA LEU A 281 -18.58 -12.03 -12.62
C LEU A 281 -20.07 -11.69 -12.70
N ASN A 282 -20.68 -11.70 -13.89
CA ASN A 282 -22.13 -11.64 -14.06
C ASN A 282 -22.77 -12.97 -13.64
N VAL A 283 -23.55 -12.94 -12.56
CA VAL A 283 -24.15 -14.12 -11.93
C VAL A 283 -24.98 -14.97 -12.91
N ARG A 284 -25.69 -14.36 -13.86
CA ARG A 284 -26.50 -15.07 -14.86
C ARG A 284 -25.67 -15.98 -15.78
N LEU A 285 -24.39 -15.67 -15.97
CA LEU A 285 -23.49 -16.42 -16.84
C LEU A 285 -22.69 -17.50 -16.10
N ARG A 286 -22.79 -17.57 -14.76
CA ARG A 286 -22.13 -18.62 -13.96
C ARG A 286 -22.76 -19.99 -14.09
N SER A 287 -23.98 -20.06 -14.64
CA SER A 287 -24.67 -21.33 -14.90
C SER A 287 -24.44 -21.85 -16.31
N ASN A 288 -23.71 -21.12 -17.18
CA ASN A 288 -23.40 -21.56 -18.54
C ASN A 288 -22.15 -22.46 -18.54
N PRO A 289 -22.27 -23.78 -18.82
CA PRO A 289 -21.14 -24.70 -18.79
C PRO A 289 -20.04 -24.38 -19.81
N GLU A 290 -20.39 -23.81 -20.96
CA GLU A 290 -19.43 -23.45 -22.02
C GLU A 290 -18.56 -22.27 -21.60
N GLU A 291 -19.15 -21.23 -21.00
CA GLU A 291 -18.41 -20.07 -20.49
C GLU A 291 -17.50 -20.46 -19.31
N ILE A 292 -17.97 -21.37 -18.44
CA ILE A 292 -17.16 -21.94 -17.35
C ILE A 292 -15.97 -22.72 -17.92
N LYS A 293 -16.21 -23.62 -18.88
CA LYS A 293 -15.16 -24.42 -19.52
C LYS A 293 -14.14 -23.52 -20.21
N LEU A 294 -14.59 -22.55 -21.00
CA LEU A 294 -13.73 -21.59 -21.70
C LEU A 294 -12.86 -20.78 -20.71
N PHE A 295 -13.41 -20.39 -19.56
CA PHE A 295 -12.64 -19.74 -18.51
C PHE A 295 -11.54 -20.64 -17.96
N TYR A 296 -11.87 -21.89 -17.59
CA TYR A 296 -10.88 -22.83 -17.06
C TYR A 296 -9.79 -23.19 -18.08
N ASP A 297 -10.14 -23.36 -19.36
CA ASP A 297 -9.18 -23.60 -20.43
C ASP A 297 -8.20 -22.43 -20.57
N ARG A 298 -8.70 -21.19 -20.53
CA ARG A 298 -7.87 -19.96 -20.56
C ARG A 298 -7.02 -19.83 -19.30
N LEU A 299 -7.56 -20.17 -18.14
CA LEU A 299 -6.83 -20.13 -16.87
C LEU A 299 -5.69 -21.15 -16.85
N LYS A 300 -5.96 -22.39 -17.28
CA LYS A 300 -4.98 -23.48 -17.34
C LYS A 300 -3.90 -23.25 -18.40
N ALA A 301 -4.24 -22.61 -19.52
CA ALA A 301 -3.27 -22.20 -20.53
C ALA A 301 -2.24 -21.18 -20.00
N LEU A 302 -2.57 -20.47 -18.91
CA LEU A 302 -1.65 -19.57 -18.21
C LEU A 302 -0.87 -20.27 -17.07
N ASP A 303 -1.13 -21.54 -16.79
CA ASP A 303 -0.39 -22.32 -15.81
C ASP A 303 0.76 -23.10 -16.48
N SER A 304 0.47 -23.71 -17.64
CA SER A 304 1.41 -24.58 -18.37
C SER A 304 2.56 -23.85 -19.07
N LYS A 305 2.47 -22.53 -19.23
CA LYS A 305 3.39 -21.77 -20.10
C LYS A 305 4.68 -21.27 -19.45
N ASN A 306 4.96 -21.54 -18.16
CA ASN A 306 6.14 -20.96 -17.48
C ASN A 306 6.28 -19.44 -17.73
N LEU A 307 5.17 -18.70 -17.71
CA LEU A 307 5.01 -17.29 -18.12
C LEU A 307 5.87 -16.28 -17.34
N PHE A 308 6.75 -16.76 -16.47
CA PHE A 308 7.56 -15.93 -15.59
C PHE A 308 9.02 -16.37 -15.50
N LYS A 309 9.48 -17.24 -16.41
CA LYS A 309 10.92 -17.42 -16.64
C LYS A 309 11.44 -16.14 -17.31
N ARG A 310 11.66 -15.09 -16.50
CA ARG A 310 12.44 -13.92 -16.93
C ARG A 310 13.76 -14.47 -17.49
N LYS A 311 14.14 -14.10 -18.71
CA LYS A 311 15.52 -14.30 -19.16
C LYS A 311 16.42 -13.70 -18.07
N PRO A 312 17.47 -14.41 -17.60
CA PRO A 312 18.44 -13.78 -16.72
C PRO A 312 18.90 -12.49 -17.38
N GLU A 313 18.92 -11.38 -16.62
CA GLU A 313 19.51 -10.14 -17.09
C GLU A 313 20.89 -10.49 -17.64
N SER A 314 21.08 -10.28 -18.94
CA SER A 314 22.40 -10.37 -19.55
C SER A 314 23.34 -9.51 -18.70
N PRO A 315 24.52 -10.00 -18.31
CA PRO A 315 25.49 -9.18 -17.61
C PRO A 315 25.69 -7.87 -18.39
N PRO A 316 25.82 -6.73 -17.72
CA PRO A 316 26.07 -5.47 -18.40
C PRO A 316 27.25 -5.66 -19.36
N GLU A 317 27.05 -5.26 -20.62
CA GLU A 317 27.99 -5.42 -21.75
C GLU A 317 29.39 -4.84 -21.49
N ASN A 318 29.59 -4.13 -20.38
CA ASN A 318 30.86 -3.56 -19.94
C ASN A 318 31.76 -4.50 -19.13
N ALA A 319 31.42 -5.79 -18.96
CA ALA A 319 32.29 -6.74 -18.25
C ALA A 319 33.37 -7.42 -19.12
N ARG A 320 33.45 -7.12 -20.43
CA ARG A 320 34.34 -7.84 -21.37
C ARG A 320 35.64 -7.14 -21.78
N ASP A 321 35.99 -5.99 -21.21
CA ASP A 321 37.14 -5.20 -21.73
C ASP A 321 38.24 -4.85 -20.71
N ARG A 322 38.47 -5.71 -19.70
CA ARG A 322 39.66 -5.58 -18.83
C ARG A 322 40.40 -6.90 -18.63
N GLN A 323 40.87 -7.47 -19.73
CA GLN A 323 42.10 -8.28 -19.72
C GLN A 323 42.97 -7.85 -20.90
N ARG A 324 43.76 -6.79 -20.70
CA ARG A 324 45.05 -6.66 -21.37
C ARG A 324 46.13 -6.88 -20.32
N SER A 325 46.76 -8.03 -20.47
CA SER A 325 48.02 -8.46 -19.88
C SER A 325 49.08 -7.37 -20.02
N ARG A 326 49.69 -6.97 -18.90
CA ARG A 326 51.05 -6.44 -18.90
C ARG A 326 51.98 -7.65 -19.02
N GLY A 327 52.56 -7.82 -20.21
CA GLY A 327 53.80 -8.57 -20.37
C GLY A 327 54.98 -7.67 -20.00
N GLU A 328 56.01 -8.32 -19.50
CA GLU A 328 57.34 -7.83 -19.08
C GLU A 328 58.05 -6.97 -20.15
#